data_AF-A7T8H4-F1
#
_entry.id   AF-A7T8H4-F1
#
_cell.length_a   1.000
_cell.length_b   1.000
_cell.length_c   1.000
_cell.angle_alpha   90.00
_cell.angle_beta   90.00
_cell.angle_gamma   90.00
#
_symmetry.space_group_name_H-M   'P 1'
#
loop_
_entity.id
_entity.type
_entity.pdbx_description
1 polymer ?
#
loop_
_entity_poly.entity_id
_entity_poly.type
_entity_poly.pdbx_seq_one_letter_code
_entity_poly.pdbx_strand_id
1 'polypeptide(L)'
;HARYNRATLTSFMPNDTVYVTILRDPVTQFESTFSYMKFSELLGISNESDALETFLEKPKEILVDYVLTKDLRVNSHRLKLIRNGMFFDLGLESKDFENKTRIADSIKDLESQFDLIMLLEHFDESLVLLRRLLCGS
;
A
#
# COMPACT_ATOMS: atom_id res chain seq x y z
N HIS A 1 -10.57 -3.97 0.96
CA HIS A 1 -9.24 -4.12 0.33
C HIS A 1 -8.76 -5.54 0.57
N ALA A 2 -8.24 -6.22 -0.45
CA ALA A 2 -7.51 -7.48 -0.29
C ALA A 2 -6.01 -7.22 -0.50
N ARG A 3 -5.16 -7.92 0.25
CA ARG A 3 -3.70 -7.84 0.08
C ARG A 3 -3.27 -8.82 -1.01
N TYR A 4 -2.39 -8.39 -1.89
CA TYR A 4 -1.87 -9.20 -2.97
C TYR A 4 -1.06 -10.38 -2.44
N ASN A 5 -1.34 -11.56 -2.99
CA ASN A 5 -0.57 -12.77 -2.76
C ASN A 5 -0.68 -13.64 -4.00
N ARG A 6 0.41 -13.70 -4.79
CA ARG A 6 0.40 -14.42 -6.07
C ARG A 6 -0.01 -15.88 -5.92
N ALA A 7 0.61 -16.60 -4.99
CA ALA A 7 0.37 -18.02 -4.77
C ALA A 7 -1.10 -18.33 -4.45
N THR A 8 -1.72 -17.49 -3.62
CA THR A 8 -3.14 -17.61 -3.28
C THR A 8 -4.01 -17.38 -4.50
N LEU A 9 -3.80 -16.29 -5.25
CA LEU A 9 -4.59 -15.99 -6.45
C LEU A 9 -4.46 -17.10 -7.50
N THR A 10 -3.24 -17.57 -7.79
CA THR A 10 -3.02 -18.65 -8.76
C THR A 10 -3.63 -20.00 -8.36
N SER A 11 -3.96 -20.20 -7.07
CA SER A 11 -4.55 -21.47 -6.61
C SER A 11 -6.01 -21.66 -7.05
N PHE A 12 -6.69 -20.59 -7.45
CA PHE A 12 -8.09 -20.64 -7.88
C PHE A 12 -8.40 -19.86 -9.16
N MET A 13 -7.44 -19.07 -9.67
CA MET A 13 -7.59 -18.35 -10.94
C MET A 13 -7.14 -19.22 -12.14
N PRO A 14 -7.78 -19.11 -13.31
CA PRO A 14 -7.34 -19.75 -14.54
C PRO A 14 -5.89 -19.41 -14.93
N ASN A 15 -5.23 -20.31 -15.67
CA ASN A 15 -3.82 -20.12 -16.08
C ASN A 15 -3.60 -18.91 -17.00
N ASP A 16 -4.63 -18.50 -17.74
CA ASP A 16 -4.64 -17.35 -18.65
C ASP A 16 -5.13 -16.04 -17.98
N THR A 17 -5.19 -16.02 -16.64
CA THR A 17 -5.54 -14.81 -15.90
C THR A 17 -4.50 -13.71 -16.11
N VAL A 18 -4.98 -12.54 -16.52
CA VAL A 18 -4.20 -11.31 -16.61
C VAL A 18 -4.22 -10.59 -15.26
N TYR A 19 -3.05 -10.22 -14.75
CA TYR A 19 -2.85 -9.53 -13.49
C TYR A 19 -2.45 -8.08 -13.73
N VAL A 20 -3.27 -7.17 -13.22
CA VAL A 20 -3.06 -5.72 -13.36
C VAL A 20 -3.13 -5.07 -11.98
N THR A 21 -2.30 -4.06 -11.76
CA THR A 21 -2.39 -3.17 -10.59
C THR A 21 -2.19 -1.73 -11.00
N ILE A 22 -2.50 -0.80 -10.09
CA ILE A 22 -2.31 0.64 -10.27
C ILE A 22 -1.46 1.15 -9.10
N LEU A 23 -0.37 1.85 -9.40
CA LEU A 23 0.43 2.60 -8.44
C LEU A 23 0.12 4.09 -8.55
N ARG A 24 0.45 4.81 -7.49
CA ARG A 24 0.34 6.27 -7.40
C ARG A 24 1.64 6.82 -6.83
N ASP A 25 1.90 8.10 -7.05
CA ASP A 25 2.93 8.82 -6.31
C ASP A 25 2.82 8.55 -4.79
N PRO A 26 3.91 8.12 -4.13
CA PRO A 26 3.86 7.68 -2.75
C PRO A 26 3.51 8.78 -1.74
N VAL A 27 3.80 10.04 -2.05
CA VAL A 27 3.49 11.17 -1.16
C VAL A 27 1.98 11.42 -1.16
N THR A 28 1.41 11.66 -2.34
CA THR A 28 -0.04 11.90 -2.46
C THR A 28 -0.87 10.68 -2.07
N GLN A 29 -0.36 9.47 -2.29
CA GLN A 29 -0.98 8.25 -1.80
C GLN A 29 -0.98 8.17 -0.28
N PHE A 30 0.12 8.57 0.38
CA PHE A 30 0.18 8.57 1.84
C PHE A 30 -0.80 9.59 2.43
N GLU A 31 -0.85 10.82 1.90
CA GLU A 31 -1.83 11.85 2.31
C GLU A 31 -3.26 11.34 2.20
N SER A 32 -3.60 10.75 1.04
CA SER A 32 -4.91 10.16 0.80
C SER A 32 -5.22 9.01 1.76
N THR A 33 -4.24 8.14 2.03
CA THR A 33 -4.38 7.02 2.96
C THR A 33 -4.57 7.51 4.39
N PHE A 34 -3.83 8.55 4.79
CA PHE A 34 -3.91 9.14 6.12
C PHE A 34 -5.30 9.69 6.42
N SER A 35 -5.87 10.41 5.45
CA SER A 35 -7.23 10.93 5.52
C SER A 35 -8.29 9.80 5.47
N TYR A 36 -8.23 8.94 4.45
CA TYR A 36 -9.22 7.88 4.25
C TYR A 36 -9.27 6.88 5.41
N MET A 37 -8.10 6.50 5.92
CA MET A 37 -7.98 5.60 7.06
C MET A 37 -8.15 6.32 8.40
N LYS A 38 -8.52 7.60 8.43
CA LYS A 38 -8.76 8.39 9.65
C LYS A 38 -7.64 8.22 10.68
N PHE A 39 -6.39 8.36 10.25
CA PHE A 39 -5.24 8.12 11.13
C PHE A 39 -5.12 9.17 12.23
N SER A 40 -5.60 10.39 12.02
CA SER A 40 -5.68 11.40 13.09
C SER A 40 -6.53 10.91 14.27
N GLU A 41 -7.72 10.35 14.00
CA GLU A 41 -8.61 9.78 15.01
C GLU A 41 -7.99 8.55 15.67
N LEU A 42 -7.40 7.67 14.85
CA LEU A 42 -6.78 6.43 15.32
C LEU A 42 -5.63 6.70 16.29
N LEU A 43 -4.78 7.67 15.95
CA LEU A 43 -3.59 8.04 16.71
C LEU A 43 -3.87 9.04 17.84
N GLY A 44 -5.12 9.51 17.98
CA GLY A 44 -5.50 10.44 19.05
C GLY A 44 -4.98 11.86 18.86
N ILE A 45 -4.67 12.26 17.62
CA ILE A 45 -4.11 13.56 17.26
C ILE A 45 -5.09 14.42 16.44
N SER A 46 -6.39 14.09 16.47
CA SER A 46 -7.43 14.87 15.76
C SER A 46 -7.61 16.31 16.24
N ASN A 47 -7.11 16.64 17.45
CA ASN A 47 -7.20 17.99 18.01
C ASN A 47 -6.05 18.89 17.55
N GLU A 48 -5.06 18.35 16.84
CA GLU A 48 -3.96 19.13 16.29
C GLU A 48 -4.43 19.97 15.10
N SER A 49 -3.82 21.15 14.92
CA SER A 49 -4.19 22.06 13.82
C SER A 49 -3.95 21.45 12.43
N ASP A 50 -2.85 20.72 12.28
CA ASP A 50 -2.58 19.82 11.16
C ASP A 50 -2.07 18.48 11.72
N ALA A 51 -2.95 17.48 11.71
CA ALA A 51 -2.65 16.16 12.22
C ALA A 51 -1.64 15.38 11.35
N LEU A 52 -1.58 15.66 10.04
CA LEU A 52 -0.62 15.01 9.16
C LEU A 52 0.78 15.56 9.41
N GLU A 53 0.92 16.89 9.47
CA GLU A 53 2.18 17.55 9.82
C GLU A 53 2.68 17.07 11.18
N THR A 54 1.81 17.09 12.20
CA THR A 54 2.14 16.60 13.54
C THR A 54 2.63 15.15 13.53
N PHE A 55 2.02 14.29 12.72
CA PHE A 55 2.48 12.93 12.55
C PHE A 55 3.88 12.85 11.90
N LEU A 56 4.13 13.65 10.86
CA LEU A 56 5.39 13.64 10.12
C LEU A 56 6.58 14.19 10.92
N GLU A 57 6.34 15.13 11.85
CA GLU A 57 7.38 15.66 12.74
C GLU A 57 7.91 14.61 13.72
N LYS A 58 7.02 13.79 14.28
CA LYS A 58 7.37 12.83 15.34
C LYS A 58 6.67 11.46 15.20
N PRO A 59 6.81 10.77 14.06
CA PRO A 59 6.03 9.57 13.77
C PRO A 59 6.33 8.42 14.75
N LYS A 60 7.59 8.29 15.18
CA LYS A 60 7.99 7.24 16.13
C LYS A 60 7.37 7.42 17.51
N GLU A 61 7.35 8.66 18.02
CA GLU A 61 6.76 8.97 19.33
C GLU A 61 5.28 8.64 19.36
N ILE A 62 4.54 9.13 18.35
CA ILE A 62 3.10 8.91 18.23
C ILE A 62 2.77 7.43 18.06
N LEU A 63 3.54 6.70 17.26
CA LEU A 63 3.34 5.25 17.09
C LEU A 63 3.66 4.45 18.35
N VAL A 64 4.70 4.84 19.10
CA VAL A 64 5.03 4.21 20.40
C VAL A 64 3.92 4.48 21.41
N ASP A 65 3.45 5.71 21.53
CA ASP A 65 2.33 6.06 22.42
C ASP A 65 1.07 5.26 22.08
N TYR A 66 0.72 5.17 20.79
CA TYR A 66 -0.39 4.34 20.33
C TYR A 66 -0.26 2.87 20.77
N VAL A 67 0.93 2.27 20.61
CA VAL A 67 1.19 0.88 20.97
C VAL A 67 1.09 0.65 22.49
N LEU A 68 1.49 1.63 23.29
CA LEU A 68 1.45 1.55 24.76
C LEU A 68 0.06 1.80 25.34
N THR A 69 -0.77 2.60 24.68
CA THR A 69 -2.05 3.07 25.22
C THR A 69 -3.28 2.39 24.64
N LYS A 70 -3.18 1.71 23.49
CA LYS A 70 -4.32 1.11 22.79
C LYS A 70 -4.25 -0.41 22.72
N ASP A 71 -5.41 -1.06 22.71
CA ASP A 71 -5.51 -2.48 22.39
C ASP A 71 -5.24 -2.68 20.89
N LEU A 72 -4.05 -3.22 20.60
CA LEU A 72 -3.59 -3.51 19.24
C LEU A 72 -4.52 -4.46 18.48
N ARG A 73 -5.37 -5.24 19.16
CA ARG A 73 -6.30 -6.18 18.52
C ARG A 73 -7.38 -5.48 17.71
N VAL A 74 -7.75 -4.24 18.07
CA VAL A 74 -8.93 -3.56 17.51
C VAL A 74 -8.66 -2.86 16.17
N ASN A 75 -7.40 -2.49 15.86
CA ASN A 75 -7.06 -1.75 14.63
C ASN A 75 -5.75 -2.18 13.96
N SER A 76 -5.20 -3.35 14.31
CA SER A 76 -3.91 -3.83 13.79
C SER A 76 -3.79 -3.77 12.27
N HIS A 77 -4.86 -4.08 11.53
CA HIS A 77 -4.84 -4.09 10.07
C HIS A 77 -4.70 -2.70 9.47
N ARG A 78 -5.40 -1.69 9.99
CA ARG A 78 -5.35 -0.31 9.48
C ARG A 78 -3.96 0.29 9.69
N LEU A 79 -3.37 0.04 10.86
CA LEU A 79 -2.06 0.55 11.21
C LEU A 79 -0.94 0.02 10.31
N LYS A 80 -1.09 -1.15 9.68
CA LYS A 80 -0.11 -1.67 8.71
C LYS A 80 0.04 -0.79 7.47
N LEU A 81 -0.95 0.06 7.17
CA LEU A 81 -0.90 0.98 6.03
C LEU A 81 -0.21 2.32 6.36
N ILE A 82 0.11 2.59 7.64
CA ILE A 82 0.71 3.87 8.06
C ILE A 82 2.12 4.10 7.54
N ARG A 83 2.78 3.03 7.09
CA ARG A 83 4.14 3.07 6.58
C ARG A 83 4.20 2.16 5.37
N ASN A 84 4.63 2.70 4.22
CA ASN A 84 4.75 1.96 2.96
C ASN A 84 3.47 1.16 2.60
N GLY A 85 2.29 1.77 2.76
CA GLY A 85 0.99 1.10 2.57
C GLY A 85 0.82 0.41 1.21
N MET A 86 1.21 1.07 0.10
CA MET A 86 1.18 0.44 -1.23
C MET A 86 2.01 -0.85 -1.28
N PHE A 87 3.19 -0.84 -0.67
CA PHE A 87 4.08 -2.00 -0.66
C PHE A 87 3.55 -3.11 0.25
N PHE A 88 2.89 -2.73 1.35
CA PHE A 88 2.18 -3.67 2.20
C PHE A 88 1.05 -4.36 1.43
N ASP A 89 0.23 -3.59 0.70
CA ASP A 89 -0.86 -4.11 -0.11
C ASP A 89 -0.36 -5.00 -1.25
N LEU A 90 0.84 -4.74 -1.77
CA LEU A 90 1.53 -5.56 -2.78
C LEU A 90 2.31 -6.76 -2.21
N GLY A 91 2.17 -7.02 -0.91
CA GLY A 91 2.61 -8.29 -0.32
C GLY A 91 3.94 -8.25 0.45
N LEU A 92 4.66 -7.12 0.50
CA LEU A 92 5.83 -7.03 1.38
C LEU A 92 5.40 -6.90 2.85
N GLU A 93 6.07 -7.61 3.75
CA GLU A 93 5.80 -7.50 5.18
C GLU A 93 6.46 -6.26 5.78
N SER A 94 5.82 -5.63 6.77
CA SER A 94 6.33 -4.40 7.39
C SER A 94 7.70 -4.55 8.04
N LYS A 95 8.06 -5.76 8.48
CA LYS A 95 9.39 -6.08 9.04
C LYS A 95 10.52 -5.95 8.02
N ASP A 96 10.20 -6.04 6.72
CA ASP A 96 11.16 -6.05 5.63
C ASP A 96 11.35 -4.65 4.99
N PHE A 97 10.65 -3.62 5.49
CA PHE A 97 10.70 -2.25 4.94
C PHE A 97 12.04 -1.53 5.06
N GLU A 98 12.98 -2.07 5.83
CA GLU A 98 14.37 -1.57 5.93
C GLU A 98 15.37 -2.51 5.23
N ASN A 99 14.91 -3.68 4.77
CA ASN A 99 15.77 -4.66 4.16
C ASN A 99 15.88 -4.39 2.66
N LYS A 100 16.92 -3.67 2.26
CA LYS A 100 17.17 -3.28 0.86
C LYS A 100 17.17 -4.45 -0.11
N THR A 101 17.70 -5.61 0.30
CA THR A 101 17.70 -6.82 -0.54
C THR A 101 16.27 -7.31 -0.75
N ARG A 102 15.48 -7.46 0.32
CA ARG A 102 14.08 -7.89 0.22
C ARG A 102 13.22 -6.92 -0.58
N ILE A 103 13.46 -5.61 -0.44
CA ILE A 103 12.78 -4.59 -1.24
C ILE A 103 13.11 -4.79 -2.73
N ALA A 104 14.39 -4.89 -3.08
CA ALA A 104 14.81 -5.07 -4.47
C ALA A 104 14.27 -6.38 -5.07
N ASP A 105 14.28 -7.47 -4.31
CA ASP A 105 13.69 -8.75 -4.74
C ASP A 105 12.18 -8.63 -4.95
N SER A 106 11.48 -7.94 -4.04
CA SER A 106 10.03 -7.73 -4.15
C SER A 106 9.66 -6.89 -5.38
N ILE A 107 10.46 -5.88 -5.72
CA ILE A 107 10.25 -5.09 -6.95
C ILE A 107 10.35 -6.01 -8.17
N LYS A 108 11.40 -6.83 -8.27
CA LYS A 108 11.58 -7.78 -9.38
C LYS A 108 10.44 -8.80 -9.45
N ASP A 109 10.00 -9.31 -8.30
CA ASP A 109 8.87 -10.22 -8.21
C ASP A 109 7.60 -9.56 -8.78
N LEU A 110 7.29 -8.32 -8.36
CA LEU A 110 6.13 -7.58 -8.86
C LEU A 110 6.21 -7.31 -10.37
N GLU A 111 7.37 -6.89 -10.87
CA GLU A 111 7.62 -6.68 -12.30
C GLU A 111 7.41 -7.96 -13.13
N SER A 112 7.74 -9.13 -12.57
CA SER A 112 7.57 -10.42 -13.26
C SER A 112 6.16 -11.00 -13.17
N GLN A 113 5.37 -10.60 -12.17
CA GLN A 113 4.08 -11.22 -11.86
C GLN A 113 2.89 -10.43 -12.40
N PHE A 114 3.02 -9.12 -12.57
CA PHE A 114 1.97 -8.29 -13.15
C PHE A 114 2.19 -8.13 -14.65
N ASP A 115 1.16 -8.41 -15.44
CA ASP A 115 1.16 -8.19 -16.89
C ASP A 115 1.14 -6.70 -17.23
N LEU A 116 0.56 -5.88 -16.34
CA LEU A 116 0.61 -4.43 -16.43
C LEU A 116 0.57 -3.77 -15.03
N ILE A 117 1.50 -2.85 -14.80
CA ILE A 117 1.49 -1.93 -13.66
C ILE A 117 1.16 -0.55 -14.20
N MET A 118 -0.03 -0.06 -13.91
CA MET A 118 -0.51 1.26 -14.32
C MET A 118 -0.01 2.33 -13.34
N LEU A 119 0.14 3.56 -13.81
CA LEU A 119 0.42 4.72 -12.96
C LEU A 119 -0.79 5.64 -12.95
N LEU A 120 -1.27 6.02 -11.77
CA LEU A 120 -2.47 6.85 -11.62
C LEU A 120 -2.27 8.25 -12.22
N GLU A 121 -1.04 8.78 -12.17
CA GLU A 121 -0.66 10.06 -12.76
C GLU A 121 -0.69 10.04 -14.31
N HIS A 122 -0.71 8.83 -14.90
CA HIS A 122 -0.80 8.57 -16.34
C HIS A 122 -1.97 7.63 -16.63
N PHE A 123 -3.11 7.88 -15.99
CA PHE A 123 -4.24 6.96 -16.02
C PHE A 123 -4.78 6.72 -17.44
N ASP A 124 -4.93 7.78 -18.23
CA ASP A 124 -5.47 7.68 -19.59
C ASP A 124 -4.52 6.90 -20.52
N GLU A 125 -3.22 7.13 -20.44
CA GLU A 125 -2.22 6.36 -21.18
C GLU A 125 -2.19 4.90 -20.72
N SER A 126 -2.27 4.68 -19.41
CA SER A 126 -2.34 3.34 -18.82
C SER A 126 -3.58 2.58 -19.27
N LEU A 127 -4.73 3.25 -19.46
CA LEU A 127 -5.95 2.63 -20.01
C LEU A 127 -5.78 2.21 -21.46
N VAL A 128 -5.01 2.94 -22.26
CA VAL A 128 -4.68 2.53 -23.63
C VAL A 128 -3.85 1.24 -23.62
N LEU A 129 -2.87 1.13 -22.70
CA LEU A 129 -2.08 -0.09 -22.52
C LEU A 129 -2.95 -1.26 -22.05
N LEU A 130 -3.83 -1.02 -21.07
CA LEU A 130 -4.77 -2.02 -20.56
C LEU A 130 -5.69 -2.55 -21.66
N ARG A 131 -6.24 -1.66 -22.50
CA ARG A 131 -7.06 -2.05 -23.65
C ARG A 131 -6.28 -2.94 -24.61
N ARG A 132 -5.03 -2.59 -24.94
CA ARG A 132 -4.19 -3.39 -25.83
C ARG A 132 -3.90 -4.78 -25.26
N LEU A 133 -3.66 -4.86 -23.95
CA LEU A 133 -3.45 -6.10 -23.23
C LEU A 133 -4.68 -7.02 -23.29
N LEU A 134 -5.89 -6.48 -23.05
CA LEU A 134 -7.13 -7.26 -22.98
C LEU A 134 -7.80 -7.55 -24.33
N CYS A 135 -7.50 -6.77 -25.37
CA CYS A 135 -8.07 -6.96 -26.71
C CYS A 135 -7.09 -7.57 -27.72
N GLY A 136 -5.83 -7.79 -27.33
CA GLY A 136 -4.78 -8.41 -28.14
C GLY A 136 -4.50 -9.87 -27.82
N SER A 137 -5.20 -10.43 -26.83
CA SER A 137 -5.25 -11.86 -26.48
C SER A 137 -6.32 -12.60 -27.26
#